data_AF-A0A7S1GGQ6-F1
#
_entry.id   AF-A0A7S1GGQ6-F1
#
_cell.length_a   1.000
_cell.length_b   1.000
_cell.length_c   1.000
_cell.angle_alpha   90.00
_cell.angle_beta   90.00
_cell.angle_gamma   90.00
#
_symmetry.space_group_name_H-M   'P 1'
#
loop_
_entity.id
_entity.type
_entity.pdbx_description
1 polymer ?
#
loop_
_entity_poly.entity_id
_entity_poly.type
_entity_poly.pdbx_seq_one_letter_code
_entity_poly.pdbx_strand_id
1 'polypeptide(L)'
;METNFSFLLVLSASVSLVFAAILVYDHDHDQRKSAGDKYHSNSKSSDGETGDMPCACCGISELDDVTLKKCTACQSARYCSDKCRETHRPQHKKACEKRAAEVLRDEMLFKHPKSTHLGDCPICLLPFPYDMYYPTIMSCCSKIICNGCEVVNKKRETEERLDHRCLFCRHPEPKSQEEYDPNFMKRIEANDPVAMRFMAMRKNDNTFEYLTKAAELDDAEAHYQLSNLYGSAGMDAKIKTHHLEQAAIGGHPIARYHLALDEKNSGRMERAMKHFSIAANHGYEPSLKQLKEGYAEGYISKEDFAAALRAYQDVAGDMKSQKTAETQSIKEHLREVAESVQQWPPDILEALNTLLMIHQAPNFDESR
;
A
#
# COMPACT_ATOMS: atom_id res chain seq x y z
N MET A 1 2.42 19.92 -42.37
CA MET A 1 1.62 18.67 -42.43
C MET A 1 2.13 17.63 -41.44
N GLU A 2 3.45 17.40 -41.33
CA GLU A 2 4.03 16.45 -40.35
C GLU A 2 3.81 16.85 -38.88
N THR A 3 3.78 18.15 -38.56
CA THR A 3 3.55 18.66 -37.19
C THR A 3 2.15 18.40 -36.64
N ASN A 4 1.14 18.26 -37.50
CA ASN A 4 -0.24 17.98 -37.09
C ASN A 4 -0.47 16.48 -36.83
N PHE A 5 0.28 15.60 -37.50
CA PHE A 5 0.14 14.16 -37.37
C PHE A 5 0.67 13.63 -36.02
N SER A 6 1.80 14.18 -35.55
CA SER A 6 2.32 13.88 -34.21
C SER A 6 1.40 14.39 -33.09
N PHE A 7 0.74 15.53 -33.28
CA PHE A 7 -0.21 16.09 -32.31
C PHE A 7 -1.49 15.25 -32.21
N LEU A 8 -1.99 14.77 -33.36
CA LEU A 8 -3.13 13.84 -33.48
C LEU A 8 -2.87 12.49 -32.79
N LEU A 9 -1.66 11.93 -32.94
CA LEU A 9 -1.28 10.66 -32.30
C LEU A 9 -1.14 10.78 -30.78
N VAL A 10 -0.63 11.91 -30.27
CA VAL A 10 -0.54 12.17 -28.83
C VAL A 10 -1.93 12.37 -28.22
N LEU A 11 -2.84 13.07 -28.91
CA LEU A 11 -4.24 13.23 -28.49
C LEU A 11 -5.03 11.91 -28.53
N SER A 12 -4.85 11.09 -29.55
CA SER A 12 -5.52 9.77 -29.62
C SER A 12 -5.00 8.83 -28.52
N ALA A 13 -3.69 8.82 -28.25
CA ALA A 13 -3.12 8.03 -27.15
C ALA A 13 -3.62 8.51 -25.78
N SER A 14 -3.76 9.82 -25.58
CA SER A 14 -4.28 10.43 -24.35
C SER A 14 -5.75 10.08 -24.11
N VAL A 15 -6.58 10.17 -25.14
CA VAL A 15 -8.01 9.84 -25.06
C VAL A 15 -8.22 8.32 -24.90
N SER A 16 -7.43 7.48 -25.57
CA SER A 16 -7.47 6.03 -25.41
C SER A 16 -6.99 5.55 -24.04
N LEU A 17 -5.96 6.17 -23.46
CA LEU A 17 -5.49 5.87 -22.10
C LEU A 17 -6.53 6.26 -21.04
N VAL A 18 -7.22 7.39 -21.22
CA VAL A 18 -8.28 7.84 -20.30
C VAL A 18 -9.55 6.98 -20.44
N PHE A 19 -9.94 6.59 -21.66
CA PHE A 19 -11.05 5.65 -21.87
C PHE A 19 -10.74 4.24 -21.36
N ALA A 20 -9.50 3.75 -21.53
CA ALA A 20 -9.06 2.49 -20.93
C ALA A 20 -9.08 2.55 -19.40
N ALA A 21 -8.68 3.67 -18.79
CA ALA A 21 -8.77 3.88 -17.34
C ALA A 21 -10.22 3.91 -16.83
N ILE A 22 -11.16 4.46 -17.59
CA ILE A 22 -12.60 4.47 -17.25
C ILE A 22 -13.23 3.08 -17.41
N LEU A 23 -12.89 2.33 -18.47
CA LEU A 23 -13.44 0.99 -18.70
C LEU A 23 -12.86 -0.07 -17.75
N VAL A 24 -11.59 0.06 -17.34
CA VAL A 24 -10.99 -0.80 -16.30
C VAL A 24 -11.58 -0.51 -14.92
N TYR A 25 -11.99 0.74 -14.65
CA TYR A 25 -12.67 1.14 -13.41
C TYR A 25 -14.00 0.41 -13.20
N ASP A 26 -14.77 0.16 -14.27
CA ASP A 26 -16.05 -0.56 -14.19
C ASP A 26 -15.89 -2.09 -14.16
N HIS A 27 -14.82 -2.65 -14.74
CA HIS A 27 -14.62 -4.11 -14.78
C HIS A 27 -14.02 -4.69 -13.49
N ASP A 28 -13.12 -3.96 -12.81
CA ASP A 28 -12.42 -4.45 -11.61
C ASP A 28 -13.22 -4.26 -10.31
N HIS A 29 -14.20 -3.33 -10.31
CA HIS A 29 -15.14 -3.14 -9.22
C HIS A 29 -16.09 -4.35 -9.04
N ASP A 30 -16.40 -5.08 -10.12
CA ASP A 30 -17.25 -6.27 -10.06
C ASP A 30 -16.50 -7.54 -9.60
N GLN A 31 -15.20 -7.66 -9.86
CA GLN A 31 -14.42 -8.80 -9.35
C GLN A 31 -14.12 -8.72 -7.84
N ARG A 32 -14.10 -7.52 -7.24
CA ARG A 32 -13.90 -7.35 -5.79
C ARG A 32 -15.16 -7.60 -4.95
N LYS A 33 -16.34 -7.66 -5.58
CA LYS A 33 -17.60 -8.02 -4.91
C LYS A 33 -17.80 -9.52 -4.72
N SER A 34 -17.10 -10.38 -5.46
CA SER A 34 -17.37 -11.83 -5.46
C SER A 34 -16.51 -12.66 -4.48
N ALA A 35 -15.53 -12.04 -3.81
CA ALA A 35 -14.63 -12.74 -2.87
C ALA A 35 -14.96 -12.52 -1.38
N GLY A 36 -16.14 -11.97 -1.08
CA GLY A 36 -16.57 -11.66 0.28
C GLY A 36 -17.90 -12.32 0.60
N ASP A 37 -17.98 -13.65 0.60
CA ASP A 37 -19.10 -14.33 1.25
C ASP A 37 -18.76 -15.74 1.74
N LYS A 38 -19.24 -15.99 2.97
CA LYS A 38 -19.18 -17.21 3.78
C LYS A 38 -17.86 -17.47 4.47
N TYR A 39 -17.74 -17.12 5.75
CA TYR A 39 -17.40 -18.10 6.79
C TYR A 39 -17.98 -17.65 8.13
N HIS A 40 -18.84 -18.49 8.68
CA HIS A 40 -19.40 -18.38 10.02
C HIS A 40 -18.64 -19.40 10.87
N SER A 41 -17.88 -18.96 11.87
CA SER A 41 -17.33 -19.88 12.87
C SER A 41 -17.56 -19.36 14.27
N ASN A 42 -18.41 -20.10 14.95
CA ASN A 42 -18.71 -20.05 16.36
C ASN A 42 -17.54 -20.69 17.12
N SER A 43 -16.87 -19.97 18.01
CA SER A 43 -15.94 -20.58 18.97
C SER A 43 -15.83 -19.75 20.24
N LYS A 44 -16.27 -20.35 21.34
CA LYS A 44 -16.09 -19.87 22.72
C LYS A 44 -14.61 -19.64 23.00
N SER A 45 -14.28 -18.46 23.49
CA SER A 45 -13.03 -18.17 24.16
C SER A 45 -12.95 -18.99 25.46
N SER A 46 -11.85 -19.73 25.61
CA SER A 46 -11.34 -20.08 26.93
C SER A 46 -10.26 -19.05 27.24
N ASP A 47 -10.65 -18.05 28.03
CA ASP A 47 -9.75 -17.02 28.50
C ASP A 47 -8.59 -17.67 29.26
N GLY A 48 -7.38 -17.42 28.77
CA GLY A 48 -6.15 -17.79 29.45
C GLY A 48 -6.00 -16.91 30.69
N GLU A 49 -6.38 -17.46 31.84
CA GLU A 49 -6.23 -16.86 33.16
C GLU A 49 -4.81 -16.29 33.33
N THR A 50 -4.71 -14.97 33.48
CA THR A 50 -3.54 -14.31 34.05
C THR A 50 -3.53 -14.59 35.56
N GLY A 51 -3.30 -15.85 35.92
CA GLY A 51 -3.07 -16.28 37.29
C GLY A 51 -1.75 -15.72 37.81
N ASP A 52 -1.75 -15.35 39.08
CA ASP A 52 -0.67 -14.70 39.81
C ASP A 52 0.64 -15.50 39.71
N MET A 53 1.55 -15.05 38.84
CA MET A 53 2.69 -15.86 38.41
C MET A 53 3.83 -15.71 39.43
N PRO A 54 4.25 -16.78 40.13
CA PRO A 54 5.23 -16.68 41.20
C PRO A 54 6.62 -16.29 40.69
N CYS A 55 7.51 -15.93 41.61
CA CYS A 55 8.92 -15.69 41.31
C CYS A 55 9.52 -16.91 40.58
N ALA A 56 10.01 -16.71 39.36
CA ALA A 56 10.53 -17.77 38.52
C ALA A 56 11.79 -18.46 39.09
N CYS A 57 12.41 -17.89 40.12
CA CYS A 57 13.58 -18.47 40.79
C CYS A 57 13.22 -19.25 42.07
N CYS A 58 12.39 -18.68 42.94
CA CYS A 58 12.14 -19.22 44.30
C CYS A 58 10.70 -19.65 44.56
N GLY A 59 9.79 -19.44 43.60
CA GLY A 59 8.39 -19.87 43.71
C GLY A 59 7.51 -19.03 44.64
N ILE A 60 8.03 -17.94 45.24
CA ILE A 60 7.25 -17.04 46.08
C ILE A 60 6.26 -16.24 45.22
N SER A 61 4.98 -16.30 45.57
CA SER A 61 3.91 -15.50 44.97
C SER A 61 3.84 -14.08 45.57
N GLU A 62 3.08 -13.19 44.93
CA GLU A 62 2.74 -11.86 45.46
C GLU A 62 1.83 -12.02 46.70
N LEU A 63 2.42 -12.35 47.86
CA LEU A 63 1.78 -12.12 49.15
C LEU A 63 1.92 -10.64 49.52
N ASP A 64 1.08 -10.12 50.42
CA ASP A 64 0.86 -8.69 50.73
C ASP A 64 2.12 -7.82 50.99
N ASP A 65 3.33 -8.39 51.08
CA ASP A 65 4.61 -7.69 51.28
C ASP A 65 5.68 -7.93 50.19
N VAL A 66 5.42 -8.71 49.13
CA VAL A 66 6.41 -9.04 48.08
C VAL A 66 5.93 -8.64 46.69
N THR A 67 6.38 -7.49 46.20
CA THR A 67 6.13 -7.07 44.81
C THR A 67 7.09 -7.77 43.85
N LEU A 68 6.56 -8.57 42.91
CA LEU A 68 7.38 -9.20 41.87
C LEU A 68 7.63 -8.24 40.69
N LYS A 69 8.89 -8.10 40.27
CA LYS A 69 9.28 -7.31 39.10
C LYS A 69 9.36 -8.18 37.86
N LYS A 70 8.71 -7.76 36.77
CA LYS A 70 8.84 -8.40 35.46
C LYS A 70 10.27 -8.28 34.92
N CYS A 71 10.73 -9.29 34.19
CA CYS A 71 11.94 -9.22 33.37
C CYS A 71 11.74 -8.14 32.31
N THR A 72 12.65 -7.17 32.24
CA THR A 72 12.54 -6.04 31.31
C THR A 72 12.70 -6.44 29.85
N ALA A 73 13.39 -7.56 29.57
CA ALA A 73 13.62 -8.03 28.21
C ALA A 73 12.43 -8.84 27.66
N CYS A 74 11.99 -9.87 28.39
CA CYS A 74 10.97 -10.80 27.89
C CYS A 74 9.55 -10.51 28.39
N GLN A 75 9.40 -9.71 29.46
CA GLN A 75 8.15 -9.40 30.15
C GLN A 75 7.35 -10.60 30.70
N SER A 76 7.83 -11.84 30.48
CA SER A 76 7.16 -13.09 30.88
C SER A 76 7.58 -13.58 32.26
N ALA A 77 8.87 -13.53 32.61
CA ALA A 77 9.33 -13.97 33.93
C ALA A 77 9.19 -12.85 34.97
N ARG A 78 8.84 -13.19 36.22
CA ARG A 78 8.78 -12.27 37.36
C ARG A 78 9.77 -12.68 38.45
N TYR A 79 10.31 -11.72 39.19
CA TYR A 79 11.31 -11.93 40.24
C TYR A 79 11.05 -11.05 41.46
N CYS A 80 11.18 -11.62 42.66
CA CYS A 80 11.08 -10.87 43.92
C CYS A 80 12.34 -10.04 44.23
N SER A 81 13.46 -10.34 43.57
CA SER A 81 14.73 -9.64 43.79
C SER A 81 15.67 -9.77 42.58
N ASP A 82 16.62 -8.85 42.46
CA ASP A 82 17.69 -8.93 41.46
C ASP A 82 18.52 -10.22 41.63
N LYS A 83 18.74 -10.66 42.87
CA LYS A 83 19.40 -11.94 43.18
C LYS A 83 18.68 -13.15 42.59
N CYS A 84 17.35 -13.18 42.68
CA CYS A 84 16.54 -14.24 42.07
C CYS A 84 16.62 -14.18 40.53
N ARG A 85 16.60 -12.97 39.94
CA ARG A 85 16.77 -12.79 38.49
C ARG A 85 18.13 -13.31 38.02
N GLU A 86 19.20 -12.98 38.72
CA GLU A 86 20.57 -13.39 38.38
C GLU A 86 20.78 -14.90 38.54
N THR A 87 20.27 -15.48 39.62
CA THR A 87 20.33 -16.93 39.87
C THR A 87 19.60 -17.71 38.78
N HIS A 88 18.43 -17.25 38.36
CA HIS A 88 17.62 -17.92 37.34
C HIS A 88 18.10 -17.62 35.90
N ARG A 89 18.97 -16.62 35.70
CA ARG A 89 19.42 -16.16 34.38
C ARG A 89 19.98 -17.29 33.50
N PRO A 90 20.84 -18.21 33.98
CA PRO A 90 21.39 -19.27 33.13
C PRO A 90 20.31 -20.22 32.59
N GLN A 91 19.29 -20.53 33.39
CA GLN A 91 18.17 -21.41 32.98
C GLN A 91 17.21 -20.69 32.03
N HIS A 92 17.03 -19.38 32.22
CA HIS A 92 16.08 -18.58 31.45
C HIS A 92 16.63 -18.02 30.14
N LYS A 93 17.95 -17.84 30.02
CA LYS A 93 18.59 -17.00 28.98
C LYS A 93 18.04 -17.24 27.58
N LYS A 94 18.02 -18.49 27.12
CA LYS A 94 17.57 -18.84 25.76
C LYS A 94 16.08 -18.53 25.53
N ALA A 95 15.23 -18.82 26.52
CA ALA A 95 13.81 -18.49 26.44
C ALA A 95 13.57 -16.97 26.51
N CYS A 96 14.36 -16.27 27.33
CA CYS A 96 14.36 -14.82 27.45
C CYS A 96 14.70 -14.15 26.11
N GLU A 97 15.78 -14.57 25.45
CA GLU A 97 16.23 -14.03 24.17
C GLU A 97 15.18 -14.22 23.07
N LYS A 98 14.59 -15.42 22.97
CA LYS A 98 13.52 -15.68 22.00
C LYS A 98 12.32 -14.77 22.25
N ARG A 99 11.88 -14.64 23.50
CA ARG A 99 10.73 -13.82 23.86
C ARG A 99 11.01 -12.32 23.73
N ALA A 100 12.21 -11.88 24.06
CA ALA A 100 12.63 -10.49 23.84
C ALA A 100 12.61 -10.14 22.35
N ALA A 101 13.04 -11.06 21.48
CA ALA A 101 12.93 -10.85 20.03
C ALA A 101 11.47 -10.78 19.54
N GLU A 102 10.54 -11.54 20.14
CA GLU A 102 9.10 -11.42 19.86
C GLU A 102 8.54 -10.07 20.32
N VAL A 103 8.92 -9.61 21.53
CA VAL A 103 8.50 -8.30 22.05
C VAL A 103 8.98 -7.17 21.15
N LEU A 104 10.25 -7.19 20.73
CA LEU A 104 10.80 -6.19 19.82
C LEU A 104 10.11 -6.20 18.45
N ARG A 105 9.80 -7.39 17.91
CA ARG A 105 9.02 -7.52 16.67
C ARG A 105 7.63 -6.90 16.83
N ASP A 106 6.93 -7.18 17.93
CA ASP A 106 5.60 -6.64 18.19
C ASP A 106 5.61 -5.12 18.39
N GLU A 107 6.62 -4.59 19.09
CA GLU A 107 6.80 -3.15 19.26
C GLU A 107 6.96 -2.44 17.90
N MET A 108 7.75 -3.02 16.98
CA MET A 108 7.88 -2.49 15.62
C MET A 108 6.58 -2.61 14.82
N LEU A 109 5.90 -3.74 14.92
CA LEU A 109 4.70 -4.06 14.14
C LEU A 109 3.48 -3.20 14.52
N PHE A 110 3.33 -2.88 15.81
CA PHE A 110 2.22 -2.06 16.31
C PHE A 110 2.57 -0.59 16.52
N LYS A 111 3.81 -0.18 16.22
CA LYS A 111 4.12 1.24 16.08
C LYS A 111 3.31 1.82 14.93
N HIS A 112 2.55 2.88 15.20
CA HIS A 112 1.82 3.58 14.15
C HIS A 112 2.81 4.18 13.15
N PRO A 113 2.71 3.83 11.85
CA PRO A 113 3.44 4.51 10.79
C PRO A 113 3.07 6.01 10.77
N LYS A 114 4.01 6.85 10.36
CA LYS A 114 3.78 8.29 10.19
C LYS A 114 3.07 8.62 8.87
N SER A 115 3.28 7.78 7.86
CA SER A 115 2.74 7.90 6.51
C SER A 115 2.41 6.50 5.99
N THR A 116 1.70 6.44 4.86
CA THR A 116 1.56 5.18 4.12
C THR A 116 2.92 4.74 3.55
N HIS A 117 2.98 3.49 3.08
CA HIS A 117 4.13 2.94 2.35
C HIS A 117 4.54 3.72 1.09
N LEU A 118 3.66 4.57 0.55
CA LEU A 118 3.97 5.44 -0.59
C LEU A 118 4.61 6.77 -0.15
N GLY A 119 4.48 7.13 1.13
CA GLY A 119 4.98 8.38 1.69
C GLY A 119 4.13 9.59 1.31
N ASP A 120 4.80 10.71 1.10
CA ASP A 120 4.18 11.99 0.73
C ASP A 120 4.63 12.41 -0.66
N CYS A 121 3.77 13.14 -1.37
CA CYS A 121 4.12 13.71 -2.66
C CYS A 121 5.28 14.70 -2.50
N PRO A 122 6.38 14.57 -3.25
CA PRO A 122 7.54 15.43 -3.09
C PRO A 122 7.32 16.86 -3.60
N ILE A 123 6.16 17.14 -4.21
CA ILE A 123 5.80 18.44 -4.77
C ILE A 123 4.88 19.22 -3.82
N CYS A 124 3.76 18.63 -3.41
CA CYS A 124 2.80 19.27 -2.51
C CYS A 124 2.94 18.86 -1.04
N LEU A 125 3.79 17.89 -0.73
CA LEU A 125 4.04 17.35 0.62
C LEU A 125 2.79 16.77 1.29
N LEU A 126 1.77 16.43 0.50
CA LEU A 126 0.57 15.76 0.99
C LEU A 126 0.77 14.24 0.99
N PRO A 127 0.24 13.51 1.99
CA PRO A 127 0.29 12.06 2.02
C PRO A 127 -0.39 11.44 0.81
N PHE A 128 0.21 10.36 0.30
CA PHE A 128 -0.41 9.59 -0.77
C PHE A 128 -1.60 8.77 -0.26
N PRO A 129 -2.74 8.77 -0.97
CA PRO A 129 -3.82 7.84 -0.71
C PRO A 129 -3.31 6.39 -0.86
N TYR A 130 -3.77 5.49 0.00
CA TYR A 130 -3.36 4.09 -0.10
C TYR A 130 -3.90 3.39 -1.36
N ASP A 131 -5.02 3.88 -1.91
CA ASP A 131 -5.68 3.36 -3.11
C ASP A 131 -5.29 4.16 -4.36
N MET A 132 -4.10 4.79 -4.35
CA MET A 132 -3.58 5.47 -5.52
C MET A 132 -3.45 4.47 -6.68
N TYR A 133 -4.47 4.44 -7.54
CA TYR A 133 -4.66 3.39 -8.54
C TYR A 133 -3.52 3.39 -9.59
N TYR A 134 -2.89 4.55 -9.80
CA TYR A 134 -1.68 4.72 -10.62
C TYR A 134 -0.86 5.93 -10.12
N PRO A 135 0.14 5.74 -9.25
CA PRO A 135 1.13 6.79 -9.02
C PRO A 135 1.97 7.02 -10.26
N THR A 136 2.10 8.28 -10.69
CA THR A 136 3.04 8.62 -11.76
C THR A 136 4.46 8.57 -11.23
N ILE A 137 5.22 7.59 -11.75
CA ILE A 137 6.64 7.42 -11.43
C ILE A 137 7.47 8.11 -12.49
N MET A 138 8.25 9.09 -12.07
CA MET A 138 9.15 9.80 -12.97
C MET A 138 10.38 8.94 -13.28
N SER A 139 10.49 8.43 -14.51
CA SER A 139 11.58 7.51 -14.90
C SER A 139 12.99 8.03 -14.64
N CYS A 140 13.19 9.35 -14.75
CA CYS A 140 14.49 9.99 -14.58
C CYS A 140 15.01 9.99 -13.13
N CYS A 141 14.12 9.92 -12.13
CA CYS A 141 14.50 10.03 -10.71
C CYS A 141 13.72 9.10 -9.76
N SER A 142 12.88 8.23 -10.32
CA SER A 142 11.98 7.30 -9.63
C SER A 142 11.10 7.93 -8.55
N LYS A 143 10.82 9.23 -8.65
CA LYS A 143 9.92 9.90 -7.72
C LYS A 143 8.47 9.64 -8.11
N ILE A 144 7.69 9.21 -7.13
CA ILE A 144 6.24 9.09 -7.20
C ILE A 144 5.65 10.48 -6.98
N ILE A 145 4.76 10.93 -7.87
CA ILE A 145 4.11 12.24 -7.80
C ILE A 145 2.60 12.04 -7.82
N CYS A 146 1.85 12.84 -7.04
CA CYS A 146 0.40 12.74 -7.02
C CYS A 146 -0.21 13.23 -8.34
N ASN A 147 -1.32 12.61 -8.74
CA ASN A 147 -1.99 12.92 -9.99
C ASN A 147 -2.41 14.40 -10.03
N GLY A 148 -2.82 14.97 -8.90
CA GLY A 148 -3.11 16.41 -8.80
C GLY A 148 -1.93 17.30 -9.20
N CYS A 149 -0.72 17.02 -8.72
CA CYS A 149 0.46 17.80 -9.11
C CYS A 149 0.82 17.60 -10.58
N GLU A 150 0.72 16.37 -11.08
CA GLU A 150 0.97 16.07 -12.49
C GLU A 150 0.00 16.80 -13.42
N VAL A 151 -1.30 16.79 -13.11
CA VAL A 151 -2.33 17.45 -13.92
C VAL A 151 -2.12 18.97 -13.94
N VAL A 152 -1.86 19.58 -12.78
CA VAL A 152 -1.56 21.03 -12.71
C VAL A 152 -0.33 21.38 -13.55
N ASN A 153 0.69 20.51 -13.55
CA ASN A 153 1.88 20.71 -14.37
C ASN A 153 1.60 20.63 -15.87
N LYS A 154 0.87 19.60 -16.29
CA LYS A 154 0.47 19.41 -17.69
C LYS A 154 -0.35 20.60 -18.21
N LYS A 155 -1.24 21.16 -17.38
CA LYS A 155 -2.00 22.38 -17.71
C LYS A 155 -1.07 23.57 -17.94
N ARG A 156 -0.16 23.87 -17.00
CA ARG A 156 0.82 24.96 -17.14
C ARG A 156 1.68 24.80 -18.40
N GLU A 157 2.21 23.60 -18.63
CA GLU A 157 3.05 23.33 -19.80
C GLU A 157 2.29 23.52 -21.12
N THR A 158 1.00 23.18 -21.15
CA THR A 158 0.14 23.41 -22.32
C THR A 158 -0.14 24.90 -22.55
N GLU A 159 -0.56 25.63 -21.51
CA GLU A 159 -0.89 27.06 -21.58
C GLU A 159 0.32 27.91 -22.00
N GLU A 160 1.49 27.60 -21.45
CA GLU A 160 2.74 28.31 -21.70
C GLU A 160 3.54 27.75 -22.88
N ARG A 161 3.06 26.66 -23.53
CA ARG A 161 3.74 25.97 -24.64
C ARG A 161 5.17 25.53 -24.28
N LEU A 162 5.33 24.95 -23.10
CA LEU A 162 6.60 24.43 -22.59
C LEU A 162 6.76 22.95 -22.91
N ASP A 163 8.00 22.50 -23.04
CA ASP A 163 8.30 21.07 -23.09
C ASP A 163 7.94 20.39 -21.77
N HIS A 164 7.36 19.19 -21.86
CA HIS A 164 7.07 18.34 -20.70
C HIS A 164 8.36 17.96 -19.95
N ARG A 165 8.37 18.24 -18.64
CA ARG A 165 9.52 17.99 -17.78
C ARG A 165 9.11 17.34 -16.47
N CYS A 166 10.03 16.56 -15.91
CA CYS A 166 9.87 16.01 -14.57
C CYS A 166 9.63 17.11 -13.54
N LEU A 167 8.51 17.02 -12.83
CA LEU A 167 8.14 17.95 -11.77
C LEU A 167 9.15 18.03 -10.61
N PHE A 168 9.89 16.95 -10.38
CA PHE A 168 10.84 16.89 -9.29
C PHE A 168 12.23 17.41 -9.70
N CYS A 169 12.84 16.81 -10.74
CA CYS A 169 14.23 17.14 -11.13
C CYS A 169 14.35 17.95 -12.43
N ARG A 170 13.24 18.32 -13.07
CA ARG A 170 13.17 19.11 -14.31
C ARG A 170 13.82 18.48 -15.55
N HIS A 171 14.18 17.20 -15.47
CA HIS A 171 14.68 16.45 -16.60
C HIS A 171 13.60 16.37 -17.70
N PRO A 172 13.95 16.51 -18.98
CA PRO A 172 12.99 16.32 -20.07
C PRO A 172 12.27 14.97 -19.96
N GLU A 173 10.97 14.95 -20.24
CA GLU A 173 10.22 13.70 -20.23
C GLU A 173 10.59 12.84 -21.45
N PRO A 174 10.79 11.52 -21.27
CA PRO A 174 11.01 10.60 -22.39
C PRO A 174 9.86 10.66 -23.39
N LYS A 175 10.19 10.68 -24.69
CA LYS A 175 9.18 10.72 -25.76
C LYS A 175 8.79 9.33 -26.26
N SER A 176 9.51 8.30 -25.85
CA SER A 176 9.24 6.92 -26.26
C SER A 176 9.62 5.92 -25.17
N GLN A 177 9.18 4.67 -25.36
CA GLN A 177 9.47 3.58 -24.44
C GLN A 177 10.98 3.25 -24.40
N GLU A 178 11.66 3.38 -25.54
CA GLU A 178 13.10 3.17 -25.71
C GLU A 178 13.93 4.19 -24.92
N GLU A 179 13.38 5.37 -24.64
CA GLU A 179 13.99 6.38 -23.76
C GLU A 179 13.61 6.17 -22.28
N TYR A 180 12.43 5.60 -22.04
CA TYR A 180 11.89 5.38 -20.69
C TYR A 180 12.58 4.23 -19.95
N ASP A 181 12.82 3.09 -20.61
CA ASP A 181 13.44 1.90 -20.00
C ASP A 181 14.88 2.16 -19.52
N PRO A 182 15.78 2.77 -20.31
CA PRO A 182 17.14 3.04 -19.88
C PRO A 182 17.23 3.95 -18.66
N ASN A 183 16.28 4.87 -18.49
CA ASN A 183 16.23 5.71 -17.29
C ASN A 183 15.99 4.87 -16.04
N PHE A 184 15.03 3.94 -16.07
CA PHE A 184 14.82 3.02 -14.96
C PHE A 184 16.01 2.08 -14.73
N MET A 185 16.65 1.58 -15.78
CA MET A 185 17.84 0.73 -15.62
C MET A 185 18.97 1.47 -14.91
N LYS A 186 19.23 2.75 -15.25
CA LYS A 186 20.19 3.60 -14.52
C LYS A 186 19.83 3.76 -13.04
N ARG A 187 18.53 3.84 -12.72
CA ARG A 187 18.06 3.94 -11.33
C ARG A 187 18.22 2.60 -10.60
N ILE A 188 17.97 1.47 -11.26
CA ILE A 188 18.22 0.12 -10.73
C ILE A 188 19.71 -0.08 -10.43
N GLU A 189 20.59 0.33 -11.35
CA GLU A 189 22.05 0.31 -11.14
C GLU A 189 22.48 1.17 -9.93
N ALA A 190 21.71 2.21 -9.62
CA ALA A 190 21.89 3.05 -8.44
C ALA A 190 21.16 2.53 -7.18
N ASN A 191 20.70 1.28 -7.19
CA ASN A 191 19.96 0.64 -6.09
C ASN A 191 18.67 1.39 -5.69
N ASP A 192 17.92 1.90 -6.67
CA ASP A 192 16.63 2.54 -6.41
C ASP A 192 15.50 1.50 -6.32
N PRO A 193 14.91 1.28 -5.12
CA PRO A 193 13.90 0.25 -4.94
C PRO A 193 12.59 0.54 -5.69
N VAL A 194 12.22 1.81 -5.87
CA VAL A 194 11.00 2.20 -6.60
C VAL A 194 11.15 1.83 -8.08
N ALA A 195 12.34 2.05 -8.65
CA ALA A 195 12.65 1.63 -10.01
C ALA A 195 12.60 0.11 -10.18
N MET A 196 13.22 -0.63 -9.25
CA MET A 196 13.21 -2.10 -9.26
C MET A 196 11.79 -2.65 -9.21
N ARG A 197 10.98 -2.18 -8.25
CA ARG A 197 9.57 -2.56 -8.12
C ARG A 197 8.78 -2.25 -9.40
N PHE A 198 8.91 -1.03 -9.93
CA PHE A 198 8.19 -0.63 -11.13
C PHE A 198 8.53 -1.52 -12.33
N MET A 199 9.82 -1.82 -12.53
CA MET A 199 10.25 -2.69 -13.61
C MET A 199 9.78 -4.14 -13.41
N ALA A 200 9.77 -4.64 -12.17
CA ALA A 200 9.28 -5.96 -11.83
C ALA A 200 7.79 -6.15 -12.21
N MET A 201 6.97 -5.12 -11.99
CA MET A 201 5.53 -5.14 -12.31
C MET A 201 5.24 -4.98 -13.81
N ARG A 202 6.14 -4.34 -14.57
CA ARG A 202 5.89 -4.02 -15.98
C ARG A 202 6.41 -5.07 -16.95
N LYS A 203 7.59 -5.65 -16.70
CA LYS A 203 8.26 -6.52 -17.68
C LYS A 203 7.94 -8.01 -17.53
N ASN A 204 7.32 -8.44 -16.42
CA ASN A 204 7.04 -9.84 -16.05
C ASN A 204 8.25 -10.81 -16.03
N ASP A 205 9.39 -10.42 -16.61
CA ASP A 205 10.67 -11.10 -16.51
C ASP A 205 11.44 -10.62 -15.27
N ASN A 206 12.11 -11.56 -14.59
CA ASN A 206 12.90 -11.30 -13.38
C ASN A 206 12.13 -10.59 -12.24
N THR A 207 10.79 -10.66 -12.25
CA THR A 207 9.93 -10.03 -11.23
C THR A 207 10.35 -10.41 -9.81
N PHE A 208 10.61 -11.69 -9.57
CA PHE A 208 11.04 -12.17 -8.25
C PHE A 208 12.39 -11.58 -7.82
N GLU A 209 13.37 -11.50 -8.74
CA GLU A 209 14.70 -10.96 -8.44
C GLU A 209 14.63 -9.47 -8.10
N TYR A 210 13.94 -8.67 -8.92
CA TYR A 210 13.80 -7.24 -8.68
C TYR A 210 13.02 -6.92 -7.41
N LEU A 211 11.92 -7.63 -7.14
CA LEU A 211 11.18 -7.46 -5.90
C LEU A 211 12.00 -7.87 -4.68
N THR A 212 12.81 -8.93 -4.78
CA THR A 212 13.71 -9.35 -3.69
C THR A 212 14.72 -8.26 -3.38
N LYS A 213 15.40 -7.72 -4.39
CA LYS A 213 16.36 -6.62 -4.20
C LYS A 213 15.71 -5.34 -3.65
N ALA A 214 14.50 -5.01 -4.11
CA ALA A 214 13.75 -3.86 -3.58
C ALA A 214 13.34 -4.08 -2.11
N ALA A 215 12.93 -5.29 -1.75
CA ALA A 215 12.59 -5.65 -0.37
C ALA A 215 13.82 -5.66 0.55
N GLU A 216 14.99 -6.08 0.07
CA GLU A 216 16.27 -5.94 0.81
C GLU A 216 16.64 -4.48 1.12
N LEU A 217 16.03 -3.53 0.39
CA LEU A 217 16.15 -2.08 0.61
C LEU A 217 14.93 -1.50 1.35
N ASP A 218 14.19 -2.35 2.07
CA ASP A 218 13.02 -2.02 2.89
C ASP A 218 11.81 -1.43 2.11
N ASP A 219 11.68 -1.69 0.79
CA ASP A 219 10.50 -1.27 0.03
C ASP A 219 9.27 -2.11 0.41
N ALA A 220 8.35 -1.46 1.14
CA ALA A 220 7.19 -2.11 1.72
C ALA A 220 6.20 -2.66 0.68
N GLU A 221 6.09 -2.03 -0.49
CA GLU A 221 5.28 -2.56 -1.60
C GLU A 221 5.94 -3.81 -2.18
N ALA A 222 7.26 -3.82 -2.38
CA ALA A 222 7.97 -5.00 -2.84
C ALA A 222 7.80 -6.18 -1.88
N HIS A 223 7.86 -5.94 -0.56
CA HIS A 223 7.50 -6.95 0.42
C HIS A 223 6.06 -7.47 0.25
N TYR A 224 5.08 -6.57 0.08
CA TYR A 224 3.69 -7.00 -0.14
C TYR A 224 3.54 -7.85 -1.41
N GLN A 225 4.16 -7.44 -2.52
CA GLN A 225 4.14 -8.19 -3.78
C GLN A 225 4.80 -9.58 -3.65
N LEU A 226 5.95 -9.67 -2.96
CA LEU A 226 6.57 -10.97 -2.65
C LEU A 226 5.64 -11.86 -1.82
N SER A 227 4.92 -11.30 -0.85
CA SER A 227 3.97 -12.07 -0.05
C SER A 227 2.85 -12.70 -0.91
N ASN A 228 2.39 -11.99 -1.94
CA ASN A 228 1.39 -12.49 -2.89
C ASN A 228 1.96 -13.59 -3.77
N LEU A 229 3.20 -13.43 -4.26
CA LEU A 229 3.89 -14.47 -5.04
C LEU A 229 4.05 -15.76 -4.22
N TYR A 230 4.54 -15.66 -2.99
CA TYR A 230 4.66 -16.83 -2.10
C TYR A 230 3.30 -17.45 -1.74
N GLY A 231 2.26 -16.63 -1.56
CA GLY A 231 0.89 -17.12 -1.29
C GLY A 231 0.28 -17.88 -2.46
N SER A 232 0.42 -17.36 -3.68
CA SER A 232 -0.12 -17.96 -4.91
C SER A 232 0.57 -19.27 -5.30
N ALA A 233 1.86 -19.41 -4.97
CA ALA A 233 2.64 -20.59 -5.27
C ALA A 233 2.48 -21.73 -4.24
N GLY A 234 1.62 -21.58 -3.22
CA GLY A 234 1.45 -22.56 -2.15
C GLY A 234 2.73 -22.79 -1.32
N MET A 235 3.62 -21.79 -1.30
CA MET A 235 4.92 -21.86 -0.66
C MET A 235 4.84 -21.57 0.86
N ASP A 236 6.00 -21.58 1.53
CA ASP A 236 6.13 -21.48 2.98
C ASP A 236 5.34 -20.28 3.57
N ALA A 237 4.31 -20.61 4.35
CA ALA A 237 3.45 -19.64 5.03
C ALA A 237 4.23 -18.69 5.94
N LYS A 238 5.38 -19.11 6.48
CA LYS A 238 6.24 -18.25 7.30
C LYS A 238 6.94 -17.17 6.48
N ILE A 239 7.37 -17.50 5.25
CA ILE A 239 8.00 -16.54 4.34
C ILE A 239 6.96 -15.48 3.92
N LYS A 240 5.76 -15.93 3.54
CA LYS A 240 4.63 -15.02 3.26
C LYS A 240 4.38 -14.09 4.45
N THR A 241 4.26 -14.63 5.66
CA THR A 241 3.99 -13.85 6.88
C THR A 241 5.10 -12.85 7.15
N HIS A 242 6.36 -13.25 7.00
CA HIS A 242 7.50 -12.35 7.17
C HIS A 242 7.42 -11.14 6.22
N HIS A 243 7.15 -11.36 4.93
CA HIS A 243 6.99 -10.27 3.98
C HIS A 243 5.77 -9.38 4.30
N LEU A 244 4.65 -9.96 4.74
CA LEU A 244 3.51 -9.17 5.21
C LEU A 244 3.85 -8.31 6.44
N GLU A 245 4.61 -8.84 7.39
CA GLU A 245 5.08 -8.09 8.57
C GLU A 245 5.97 -6.92 8.18
N GLN A 246 6.94 -7.11 7.30
CA GLN A 246 7.81 -6.03 6.82
C GLN A 246 7.02 -4.95 6.06
N ALA A 247 6.12 -5.37 5.16
CA ALA A 247 5.24 -4.44 4.45
C ALA A 247 4.34 -3.65 5.43
N ALA A 248 3.78 -4.32 6.43
CA ALA A 248 2.97 -3.66 7.45
C ALA A 248 3.80 -2.65 8.25
N ILE A 249 5.00 -3.01 8.73
CA ILE A 249 5.93 -2.11 9.43
C ILE A 249 6.23 -0.88 8.57
N GLY A 250 6.44 -1.05 7.26
CA GLY A 250 6.64 0.02 6.30
C GLY A 250 5.38 0.83 5.94
N GLY A 251 4.24 0.58 6.61
CA GLY A 251 3.02 1.38 6.45
C GLY A 251 2.10 0.92 5.32
N HIS A 252 2.19 -0.34 4.88
CA HIS A 252 1.30 -0.89 3.86
C HIS A 252 -0.05 -1.35 4.46
N PRO A 253 -1.17 -0.67 4.18
CA PRO A 253 -2.43 -0.97 4.86
C PRO A 253 -3.06 -2.30 4.43
N ILE A 254 -2.93 -2.69 3.16
CA ILE A 254 -3.47 -3.98 2.66
C ILE A 254 -2.70 -5.17 3.27
N ALA A 255 -1.36 -5.15 3.25
CA ALA A 255 -0.55 -6.17 3.93
C ALA A 255 -0.94 -6.31 5.42
N ARG A 256 -1.15 -5.18 6.09
CA ARG A 256 -1.59 -5.15 7.49
C ARG A 256 -2.99 -5.72 7.71
N TYR A 257 -3.92 -5.48 6.79
CA TYR A 257 -5.24 -6.11 6.79
C TYR A 257 -5.15 -7.64 6.65
N HIS A 258 -4.27 -8.14 5.77
CA HIS A 258 -4.06 -9.57 5.63
C HIS A 258 -3.46 -10.21 6.89
N LEU A 259 -2.50 -9.55 7.55
CA LEU A 259 -2.03 -9.99 8.87
C LEU A 259 -3.16 -10.04 9.89
N ALA A 260 -4.03 -9.03 9.92
CA ALA A 260 -5.17 -9.00 10.83
C ALA A 260 -6.12 -10.19 10.60
N LEU A 261 -6.36 -10.57 9.34
CA LEU A 261 -7.15 -11.76 9.02
C LEU A 261 -6.46 -13.05 9.47
N ASP A 262 -5.16 -13.19 9.26
CA ASP A 262 -4.40 -14.37 9.71
C ASP A 262 -4.41 -14.51 11.25
N GLU A 263 -4.31 -13.38 11.96
CA GLU A 263 -4.45 -13.28 13.42
C GLU A 263 -5.87 -13.64 13.88
N LYS A 264 -6.91 -13.12 13.22
CA LYS A 264 -8.32 -13.42 13.48
C LYS A 264 -8.60 -14.91 13.30
N ASN A 265 -8.13 -15.50 12.20
CA ASN A 265 -8.29 -16.92 11.89
C ASN A 265 -7.54 -17.82 12.89
N SER A 266 -6.47 -17.31 13.49
CA SER A 266 -5.73 -17.98 14.57
C SER A 266 -6.34 -17.77 15.96
N GLY A 267 -7.48 -17.09 16.07
CA GLY A 267 -8.15 -16.77 17.34
C GLY A 267 -7.49 -15.64 18.15
N ARG A 268 -6.48 -14.95 17.61
CA ARG A 268 -5.77 -13.85 18.29
C ARG A 268 -6.48 -12.52 18.07
N MET A 269 -7.72 -12.44 18.55
CA MET A 269 -8.65 -11.35 18.19
C MET A 269 -8.17 -9.96 18.62
N GLU A 270 -7.68 -9.79 19.85
CA GLU A 270 -7.15 -8.50 20.31
C GLU A 270 -6.00 -7.99 19.42
N ARG A 271 -5.15 -8.91 18.97
CA ARG A 271 -4.02 -8.60 18.09
C ARG A 271 -4.50 -8.24 16.69
N ALA A 272 -5.49 -8.98 16.16
CA ALA A 272 -6.16 -8.65 14.90
C ALA A 272 -6.77 -7.25 14.93
N MET A 273 -7.46 -6.88 16.01
CA MET A 273 -8.08 -5.56 16.15
C MET A 273 -7.07 -4.42 16.17
N LYS A 274 -5.87 -4.62 16.76
CA LYS A 274 -4.78 -3.65 16.67
C LYS A 274 -4.32 -3.45 15.22
N HIS A 275 -4.18 -4.52 14.45
CA HIS A 275 -3.82 -4.41 13.03
C HIS A 275 -4.90 -3.68 12.23
N PHE A 276 -6.18 -4.02 12.42
CA PHE A 276 -7.28 -3.33 11.75
C PHE A 276 -7.33 -1.84 12.12
N SER A 277 -7.13 -1.50 13.40
CA SER A 277 -7.09 -0.10 13.87
C SER A 277 -6.02 0.70 13.14
N ILE A 278 -4.79 0.19 13.08
CA ILE A 278 -3.72 0.89 12.38
C ILE A 278 -4.02 1.01 10.88
N ALA A 279 -4.52 -0.04 10.22
CA ALA A 279 -4.84 0.02 8.79
C ALA A 279 -6.01 0.99 8.48
N ALA A 280 -7.04 1.02 9.33
CA ALA A 280 -8.15 1.96 9.23
C ALA A 280 -7.68 3.41 9.41
N ASN A 281 -6.74 3.66 10.33
CA ASN A 281 -6.13 4.98 10.50
C ASN A 281 -5.34 5.45 9.27
N HIS A 282 -5.01 4.56 8.33
CA HIS A 282 -4.40 4.89 7.04
C HIS A 282 -5.44 4.95 5.89
N GLY A 283 -6.73 5.05 6.23
CA GLY A 283 -7.84 5.17 5.28
C GLY A 283 -8.38 3.86 4.73
N TYR A 284 -7.89 2.68 5.15
CA TYR A 284 -8.34 1.41 4.56
C TYR A 284 -9.74 0.98 5.05
N GLU A 285 -10.75 1.22 4.23
CA GLU A 285 -12.17 0.97 4.55
C GLU A 285 -12.47 -0.46 5.01
N PRO A 286 -11.94 -1.54 4.39
CA PRO A 286 -12.23 -2.90 4.84
C PRO A 286 -11.79 -3.18 6.28
N SER A 287 -10.69 -2.56 6.75
CA SER A 287 -10.28 -2.66 8.15
C SER A 287 -11.26 -1.95 9.09
N LEU A 288 -11.82 -0.81 8.69
CA LEU A 288 -12.85 -0.12 9.49
C LEU A 288 -14.12 -0.97 9.63
N LYS A 289 -14.50 -1.70 8.58
CA LYS A 289 -15.63 -2.66 8.65
C LYS A 289 -15.37 -3.76 9.67
N GLN A 290 -14.16 -4.32 9.67
CA GLN A 290 -13.75 -5.33 10.66
C GLN A 290 -13.71 -4.80 12.10
N LEU A 291 -13.30 -3.55 12.32
CA LEU A 291 -13.39 -2.92 13.65
C LEU A 291 -14.83 -2.75 14.11
N LYS A 292 -15.76 -2.40 13.20
CA LYS A 292 -17.18 -2.27 13.53
C LYS A 292 -17.77 -3.61 13.99
N GLU A 293 -17.41 -4.70 13.32
CA GLU A 293 -17.76 -6.07 13.74
C GLU A 293 -17.16 -6.40 15.11
N GLY A 294 -15.85 -6.13 15.28
CA GLY A 294 -15.16 -6.34 16.56
C GLY A 294 -15.78 -5.55 17.72
N TYR A 295 -16.30 -4.34 17.48
CA TYR A 295 -17.03 -3.56 18.47
C TYR A 295 -18.37 -4.21 18.85
N ALA A 296 -19.13 -4.68 17.84
CA ALA A 296 -20.40 -5.36 18.07
C ALA A 296 -20.23 -6.68 18.85
N GLU A 297 -19.10 -7.36 18.66
CA GLU A 297 -18.74 -8.60 19.34
C GLU A 297 -18.04 -8.38 20.71
N GLY A 298 -17.73 -7.13 21.08
CA GLY A 298 -17.14 -6.77 22.37
C GLY A 298 -15.61 -6.90 22.45
N TYR A 299 -14.91 -7.06 21.33
CA TYR A 299 -13.44 -7.17 21.27
C TYR A 299 -12.71 -5.83 21.32
N ILE A 300 -13.40 -4.72 21.05
CA ILE A 300 -12.85 -3.37 21.19
C ILE A 300 -13.83 -2.47 21.96
N SER A 301 -13.29 -1.50 22.69
CA SER A 301 -14.10 -0.53 23.42
C SER A 301 -14.79 0.45 22.46
N LYS A 302 -15.82 1.14 22.96
CA LYS A 302 -16.49 2.20 22.21
C LYS A 302 -15.52 3.35 21.92
N GLU A 303 -14.67 3.66 22.90
CA GLU A 303 -13.68 4.72 22.84
C GLU A 303 -12.63 4.44 21.77
N ASP A 304 -12.12 3.20 21.71
CA ASP A 304 -11.15 2.78 20.70
C ASP A 304 -11.75 2.78 19.30
N PHE A 305 -12.97 2.27 19.15
CA PHE A 305 -13.67 2.32 17.86
C PHE A 305 -13.89 3.76 17.39
N ALA A 306 -14.35 4.64 18.29
CA ALA A 306 -14.56 6.06 17.96
C ALA A 306 -13.25 6.79 17.65
N ALA A 307 -12.13 6.42 18.27
CA ALA A 307 -10.81 6.95 17.93
C ALA A 307 -10.38 6.52 16.53
N ALA A 308 -10.50 5.23 16.20
CA ALA A 308 -10.16 4.70 14.87
C ALA A 308 -11.05 5.29 13.76
N LEU A 309 -12.36 5.44 14.02
CA LEU A 309 -13.29 6.04 13.07
C LEU A 309 -12.95 7.50 12.77
N ARG A 310 -12.58 8.30 13.78
CA ARG A 310 -12.16 9.69 13.59
C ARG A 310 -10.89 9.78 12.75
N ALA A 311 -9.86 9.00 13.10
CA ALA A 311 -8.61 8.96 12.34
C ALA A 311 -8.84 8.54 10.87
N TYR A 312 -9.71 7.54 10.64
CA TYR A 312 -10.12 7.17 9.29
C TYR A 312 -10.81 8.34 8.55
N GLN A 313 -11.73 9.05 9.21
CA GLN A 313 -12.47 10.16 8.61
C GLN A 313 -11.57 11.34 8.24
N ASP A 314 -10.58 11.65 9.06
CA ASP A 314 -9.60 12.70 8.78
C ASP A 314 -8.83 12.38 7.49
N VAL A 315 -8.27 11.17 7.39
CA VAL A 315 -7.54 10.72 6.19
C VAL A 315 -8.45 10.60 4.97
N ALA A 316 -9.65 10.02 5.12
CA ALA A 316 -10.60 9.86 4.02
C ALA A 316 -11.13 11.22 3.51
N GLY A 317 -11.27 12.21 4.39
CA GLY A 317 -11.60 13.58 4.02
C GLY A 317 -10.53 14.20 3.13
N ASP A 318 -9.27 14.08 3.54
CA ASP A 318 -8.12 14.57 2.77
C ASP A 318 -8.02 13.87 1.41
N MET A 319 -8.11 12.55 1.37
CA MET A 319 -8.09 11.76 0.13
C MET A 319 -9.24 12.14 -0.82
N LYS A 320 -10.45 12.31 -0.28
CA LYS A 320 -11.62 12.72 -1.07
C LYS A 320 -11.44 14.13 -1.65
N SER A 321 -10.85 15.04 -0.88
CA SER A 321 -10.56 16.40 -1.36
C SER A 321 -9.56 16.38 -2.52
N GLN A 322 -8.49 15.58 -2.41
CA GLN A 322 -7.50 15.37 -3.48
C GLN A 322 -8.16 14.79 -4.72
N LYS A 323 -8.92 13.69 -4.59
CA LYS A 323 -9.62 13.04 -5.72
C LYS A 323 -10.64 13.96 -6.38
N THR A 324 -11.34 14.80 -5.60
CA THR A 324 -12.32 15.76 -6.14
C THR A 324 -11.62 16.85 -6.94
N ALA A 325 -10.53 17.41 -6.41
CA ALA A 325 -9.72 18.39 -7.13
C ALA A 325 -9.14 17.81 -8.43
N GLU A 326 -8.63 16.58 -8.39
CA GLU A 326 -8.16 15.84 -9.57
C GLU A 326 -9.27 15.63 -10.60
N THR A 327 -10.43 15.13 -10.17
CA THR A 327 -11.58 14.88 -11.04
C THR A 327 -12.08 16.16 -11.69
N GLN A 328 -12.15 17.26 -10.94
CA GLN A 328 -12.54 18.57 -11.45
C GLN A 328 -11.55 19.04 -12.52
N SER A 329 -10.25 18.92 -12.24
CA SER A 329 -9.20 19.32 -13.18
C SER A 329 -9.20 18.47 -14.46
N ILE A 330 -9.46 17.16 -14.37
CA ILE A 330 -9.59 16.27 -15.54
C ILE A 330 -10.81 16.66 -16.37
N LYS A 331 -11.96 16.91 -15.73
CA LYS A 331 -13.18 17.34 -16.43
C LYS A 331 -12.99 18.65 -17.18
N GLU A 332 -12.29 19.60 -16.56
CA GLU A 332 -12.00 20.89 -17.18
C GLU A 332 -11.05 20.74 -18.37
N HIS A 333 -10.00 19.93 -18.24
CA HIS A 333 -9.11 19.60 -19.36
C HIS A 333 -9.84 18.89 -20.51
N LEU A 334 -10.70 17.89 -20.21
CA LEU A 334 -11.50 17.21 -21.22
C LEU A 334 -12.47 18.17 -21.93
N ARG A 335 -13.02 19.14 -21.20
CA ARG A 335 -13.86 20.20 -21.77
C ARG A 335 -13.05 21.11 -22.71
N GLU A 336 -11.88 21.57 -22.29
CA GLU A 336 -10.97 22.38 -23.12
C GLU A 336 -10.57 21.63 -24.40
N VAL A 337 -10.24 20.34 -24.29
CA VAL A 337 -9.94 19.47 -25.45
C VAL A 337 -11.17 19.34 -26.35
N ALA A 338 -12.36 19.10 -25.79
CA ALA A 338 -13.59 19.00 -26.58
C ALA A 338 -13.93 20.31 -27.32
N GLU A 339 -13.77 21.46 -26.65
CA GLU A 339 -13.97 22.80 -27.25
C GLU A 339 -12.93 23.08 -28.35
N SER A 340 -11.68 22.63 -28.18
CA SER A 340 -10.64 22.72 -29.21
C SER A 340 -10.96 21.84 -30.43
N VAL A 341 -11.39 20.59 -30.21
CA VAL A 341 -11.78 19.67 -31.30
C VAL A 341 -12.97 20.21 -32.10
N GLN A 342 -13.92 20.90 -31.46
CA GLN A 342 -15.04 21.55 -32.17
C GLN A 342 -14.60 22.67 -33.13
N GLN A 343 -13.42 23.25 -32.94
CA GLN A 343 -12.87 24.29 -33.81
C GLN A 343 -12.06 23.72 -34.98
N TRP A 344 -11.93 22.40 -35.08
CA TRP A 344 -11.14 21.78 -36.13
C TRP A 344 -11.89 21.77 -37.47
N PRO A 345 -11.15 21.88 -38.59
CA PRO A 345 -11.72 21.73 -39.92
C PRO A 345 -12.45 20.39 -40.08
N PRO A 346 -13.62 20.35 -40.77
CA PRO A 346 -14.44 19.14 -40.93
C PRO A 346 -13.68 17.95 -41.51
N ASP A 347 -12.74 18.20 -42.42
CA ASP A 347 -11.85 17.23 -43.05
C ASP A 347 -10.89 16.55 -42.06
N ILE A 348 -10.45 17.27 -41.03
CA ILE A 348 -9.61 16.69 -39.95
C ILE A 348 -10.47 15.85 -39.01
N LEU A 349 -11.68 16.29 -38.67
CA LEU A 349 -12.63 15.53 -37.85
C LEU A 349 -13.04 14.21 -38.54
N GLU A 350 -13.26 14.22 -39.85
CA GLU A 350 -13.61 13.04 -40.64
C GLU A 350 -12.45 12.02 -40.69
N ALA A 351 -11.22 12.49 -40.85
CA ALA A 351 -10.02 11.64 -40.78
C ALA A 351 -9.85 11.00 -39.39
N LEU A 352 -10.12 11.75 -38.32
CA LEU A 352 -10.00 11.28 -36.94
C LEU A 352 -11.05 10.22 -36.59
N ASN A 353 -12.31 10.46 -37.00
CA ASN A 353 -13.39 9.48 -36.85
C ASN A 353 -13.11 8.19 -37.63
N THR A 354 -12.54 8.30 -38.83
CA THR A 354 -12.13 7.14 -39.63
C THR A 354 -11.04 6.32 -38.92
N LEU A 355 -10.03 6.99 -38.35
CA LEU A 355 -8.99 6.35 -37.53
C LEU A 355 -9.53 5.68 -36.26
N LEU A 356 -10.48 6.32 -35.58
CA LEU A 356 -11.10 5.77 -34.37
C LEU A 356 -11.89 4.49 -34.67
N MET A 357 -12.62 4.48 -35.80
CA MET A 357 -13.39 3.32 -36.26
C MET A 357 -12.48 2.14 -36.65
N ILE A 358 -11.29 2.41 -37.19
CA ILE A 358 -10.28 1.37 -37.51
C ILE A 358 -9.72 0.74 -36.22
N HIS A 359 -9.48 1.52 -35.17
CA HIS A 359 -8.95 1.02 -33.90
C HIS A 359 -9.99 0.34 -32.99
N GLN A 360 -11.29 0.55 -33.23
CA GLN A 360 -12.39 -0.09 -32.50
C GLN A 360 -12.93 -1.35 -33.21
N ALA A 361 -12.40 -1.72 -34.37
CA ALA A 361 -12.74 -2.98 -35.02
C ALA A 361 -12.21 -4.15 -34.17
N PRO A 362 -13.06 -5.13 -33.78
CA PRO A 362 -12.60 -6.30 -33.03
C PRO A 362 -11.58 -7.08 -33.86
N ASN A 363 -10.41 -7.38 -33.26
CA ASN A 363 -9.38 -8.22 -33.86
C ASN A 363 -10.03 -9.50 -34.43
N PHE A 364 -9.98 -9.65 -35.75
CA PHE A 364 -10.40 -10.85 -36.44
C PHE A 364 -9.35 -11.95 -36.20
N ASP A 365 -9.83 -13.04 -35.62
CA ASP A 365 -9.29 -14.40 -35.49
C ASP A 365 -8.08 -14.75 -36.39
N GLU A 366 -6.88 -14.86 -35.80
CA GLU A 366 -5.74 -15.55 -36.42
C GLU A 366 -5.75 -17.04 -36.00
N SER A 367 -6.58 -17.81 -36.68
CA SER A 367 -6.40 -19.25 -36.83
C SER A 367 -6.21 -19.58 -38.32
N ARG A 368 -4.95 -19.57 -38.78
CA ARG A 368 -4.53 -20.28 -39.98
C ARG A 368 -3.04 -20.60 -40.02
#